data_AF-A0A0A5I043-F1
#
_entry.id   AF-A0A0A5I043-F1
#
_cell.length_a   1.000
_cell.length_b   1.000
_cell.length_c   1.000
_cell.angle_alpha   90.00
_cell.angle_beta   90.00
_cell.angle_gamma   90.00
#
_symmetry.space_group_name_H-M   'P 1'
#
loop_
_entity.id
_entity.type
_entity.pdbx_description
1 polymer ?
#
loop_
_entity_poly.entity_id
_entity_poly.type
_entity_poly.pdbx_seq_one_letter_code
_entity_poly.pdbx_strand_id
1 'polypeptide(L)'
;MDNSSSYKKKIVERTIQLLFIAVFAAVVALSIPLYQHYLSVTFPKSSVFGTWIEQDVALYSAEEFTLGPNGVSINGGIVDTEFSFDGQFVEYRVGDSVRRYKMLNESFSEMKLVSQAHYQPVFRLSEKFKNNIR
;
A
#
# COMPACT_ATOMS: atom_id res chain seq x y z
N MET A 1 57.74 -25.08 12.44
CA MET A 1 56.45 -25.79 12.43
C MET A 1 55.39 -24.88 13.05
N ASP A 2 54.52 -24.22 12.25
CA ASP A 2 53.19 -23.69 12.71
C ASP A 2 52.26 -23.16 11.57
N ASN A 3 52.53 -23.44 10.28
CA ASN A 3 51.67 -22.88 9.21
C ASN A 3 50.26 -23.49 9.17
N SER A 4 50.06 -24.70 9.71
CA SER A 4 48.76 -25.38 9.71
C SER A 4 47.74 -24.72 10.66
N SER A 5 48.19 -24.23 11.83
CA SER A 5 47.35 -23.53 12.82
C SER A 5 46.86 -22.20 12.27
N SER A 6 47.78 -21.41 11.66
CA SER A 6 47.46 -20.12 11.05
C SER A 6 46.48 -20.27 9.89
N TYR A 7 46.65 -21.30 9.05
CA TYR A 7 45.74 -21.60 7.94
C TYR A 7 44.33 -21.97 8.41
N LYS A 8 44.21 -22.82 9.45
CA LYS A 8 42.92 -23.19 10.05
C LYS A 8 42.20 -21.97 10.64
N LYS A 9 42.93 -21.09 11.35
CA LYS A 9 42.37 -19.84 11.92
C LYS A 9 41.81 -18.92 10.83
N LYS A 10 42.53 -18.76 9.71
CA LYS A 10 42.06 -17.96 8.56
C LYS A 10 40.81 -18.53 7.89
N ILE A 11 40.68 -19.86 7.81
CA ILE A 11 39.46 -20.48 7.28
C ILE A 11 38.29 -20.21 8.21
N VAL A 12 38.47 -20.40 9.53
CA VAL A 12 37.42 -20.13 10.52
C VAL A 12 36.96 -18.67 10.46
N GLU A 13 37.90 -17.72 10.41
CA GLU A 13 37.59 -16.29 10.29
C GLU A 13 36.77 -15.99 9.02
N ARG A 14 37.18 -16.51 7.86
CA ARG A 14 36.46 -16.32 6.59
C ARG A 14 35.07 -16.96 6.61
N THR A 15 34.93 -18.13 7.21
CA THR A 15 33.61 -18.79 7.36
C THR A 15 32.69 -17.94 8.23
N ILE A 16 33.19 -17.38 9.34
CA ILE A 16 32.41 -16.48 10.19
C ILE A 16 31.99 -15.22 9.42
N GLN A 17 32.91 -14.61 8.67
CA GLN A 17 32.61 -13.43 7.85
C GLN A 17 31.53 -13.73 6.79
N LEU A 18 31.65 -14.86 6.07
CA LEU A 18 30.65 -15.28 5.09
C LEU A 18 29.28 -15.54 5.74
N LEU A 19 29.27 -16.12 6.95
CA LEU A 19 28.04 -16.35 7.70
C LEU A 19 27.37 -15.03 8.08
N PHE A 20 28.13 -14.05 8.57
CA PHE A 20 27.59 -12.71 8.85
C PHE A 20 27.00 -12.04 7.61
N ILE A 21 27.70 -12.11 6.47
CA ILE A 21 27.20 -11.56 5.20
C ILE A 21 25.91 -12.27 4.77
N ALA A 22 25.86 -13.60 4.90
CA ALA A 22 24.67 -14.37 4.56
C ALA A 22 23.46 -14.00 5.44
N VAL A 23 23.67 -13.87 6.75
CA VAL A 23 22.61 -13.44 7.69
C VAL A 23 22.15 -12.02 7.36
N PHE A 24 23.08 -11.10 7.12
CA PHE A 24 22.75 -9.72 6.75
C PHE A 24 21.94 -9.66 5.45
N ALA A 25 22.36 -10.39 4.43
CA ALA A 25 21.65 -10.50 3.16
C ALA A 25 20.24 -11.07 3.35
N ALA A 26 20.06 -12.07 4.20
CA ALA A 26 18.75 -12.63 4.53
C ALA A 26 17.84 -11.59 5.22
N VAL A 27 18.35 -10.82 6.18
CA VAL A 27 17.58 -9.76 6.85
C VAL A 27 17.12 -8.70 5.85
N VAL A 28 18.02 -8.26 4.96
CA VAL A 28 17.67 -7.28 3.91
C VAL A 28 16.61 -7.86 2.96
N ALA A 29 16.78 -9.10 2.52
CA ALA A 29 15.84 -9.76 1.61
C ALA A 29 14.43 -9.93 2.21
N LEU A 30 14.34 -10.16 3.53
CA LEU A 30 13.06 -10.36 4.22
C LEU A 30 12.38 -9.06 4.67
N SER A 31 13.09 -7.93 4.65
CA SER A 31 12.56 -6.65 5.15
C SER A 31 11.27 -6.20 4.43
N ILE A 32 11.28 -6.23 3.10
CA ILE A 32 10.13 -5.83 2.27
C ILE A 32 8.92 -6.75 2.48
N PRO A 33 9.02 -8.09 2.31
CA PRO A 33 7.85 -8.96 2.46
C PRO A 33 7.26 -8.94 3.87
N LEU A 34 8.10 -8.83 4.91
CA LEU A 34 7.63 -8.68 6.30
C LEU A 34 6.86 -7.37 6.48
N TYR A 35 7.36 -6.27 5.91
CA TYR A 35 6.68 -4.98 5.96
C TYR A 35 5.35 -4.99 5.22
N GLN A 36 5.31 -5.57 4.01
CA GLN A 36 4.07 -5.73 3.24
C GLN A 36 3.06 -6.62 3.98
N HIS A 37 3.51 -7.69 4.62
CA HIS A 37 2.66 -8.54 5.44
C HIS A 37 2.09 -7.77 6.64
N TYR A 38 2.93 -7.02 7.35
CA TYR A 38 2.49 -6.17 8.45
C TYR A 38 1.39 -5.18 8.02
N LEU A 39 1.56 -4.50 6.88
CA LEU A 39 0.54 -3.61 6.32
C LEU A 39 -0.75 -4.36 5.99
N SER A 40 -0.65 -5.55 5.37
CA SER A 40 -1.83 -6.33 4.99
C SER A 40 -2.69 -6.78 6.17
N VAL A 41 -2.07 -7.00 7.34
CA VAL A 41 -2.75 -7.42 8.58
C VAL A 41 -3.28 -6.22 9.35
N THR A 42 -2.52 -5.13 9.41
CA THR A 42 -2.85 -3.95 10.20
C THR A 42 -3.84 -3.04 9.49
N PHE A 43 -3.70 -2.93 8.16
CA PHE A 43 -4.51 -2.08 7.28
C PHE A 43 -5.08 -2.91 6.12
N PRO A 44 -6.04 -3.81 6.41
CA PRO A 44 -6.64 -4.63 5.37
C PRO A 44 -7.36 -3.72 4.35
N LYS A 45 -7.20 -3.99 3.05
CA LYS A 45 -7.84 -3.22 1.97
C LYS A 45 -9.36 -3.14 2.11
N SER A 46 -9.98 -4.12 2.76
CA SER A 46 -11.42 -4.14 3.04
C SER A 46 -11.90 -2.97 3.90
N SER A 47 -10.99 -2.33 4.66
CA SER A 47 -11.31 -1.16 5.49
C SER A 47 -11.65 0.10 4.67
N VAL A 48 -11.24 0.15 3.40
CA VAL A 48 -11.49 1.29 2.50
C VAL A 48 -12.46 0.95 1.36
N PHE A 49 -13.07 -0.24 1.40
CA PHE A 49 -14.03 -0.66 0.39
C PHE A 49 -15.29 0.19 0.40
N GLY A 50 -15.85 0.34 -0.79
CA GLY A 50 -17.08 1.07 -1.04
C GLY A 50 -16.90 2.20 -2.04
N THR A 51 -17.96 2.96 -2.19
CA THR A 51 -18.07 4.02 -3.17
C THR A 51 -17.64 5.34 -2.56
N TRP A 52 -16.70 6.01 -3.19
CA TRP A 52 -16.13 7.29 -2.78
C TRP A 52 -16.64 8.38 -3.69
N ILE A 53 -17.23 9.42 -3.08
CA ILE A 53 -17.91 10.50 -3.79
C ILE A 53 -17.20 11.80 -3.47
N GLU A 54 -16.84 12.55 -4.51
CA GLU A 54 -16.29 13.89 -4.40
C GLU A 54 -17.21 14.85 -3.65
N GLN A 55 -16.64 15.69 -2.80
CA GLN A 55 -17.34 16.66 -1.97
C GLN A 55 -17.20 18.08 -2.54
N ASP A 56 -18.07 18.98 -2.09
CA ASP A 56 -18.05 20.42 -2.40
C ASP A 56 -18.21 20.77 -3.89
N VAL A 57 -18.80 19.85 -4.66
CA VAL A 57 -19.16 20.04 -6.08
C VAL A 57 -20.61 19.66 -6.33
N ALA A 58 -21.19 20.15 -7.43
CA ALA A 58 -22.54 19.77 -7.80
C ALA A 58 -22.63 18.27 -8.09
N LEU A 59 -23.71 17.62 -7.66
CA LEU A 59 -23.85 16.16 -7.71
C LEU A 59 -23.67 15.55 -9.11
N TYR A 60 -24.07 16.28 -10.17
CA TYR A 60 -23.94 15.84 -11.56
C TYR A 60 -22.50 15.95 -12.10
N SER A 61 -21.60 16.61 -11.38
CA SER A 61 -20.18 16.77 -11.73
C SER A 61 -19.24 16.09 -10.75
N ALA A 62 -19.76 15.56 -9.63
CA ALA A 62 -18.97 14.85 -8.65
C ALA A 62 -18.34 13.60 -9.25
N GLU A 63 -17.03 13.46 -9.08
CA GLU A 63 -16.35 12.22 -9.39
C GLU A 63 -16.72 11.13 -8.38
N GLU A 64 -16.98 9.93 -8.91
CA GLU A 64 -17.27 8.73 -8.12
C GLU A 64 -16.37 7.57 -8.55
N PHE A 65 -15.80 6.88 -7.58
CA PHE A 65 -15.10 5.62 -7.81
C PHE A 65 -15.42 4.61 -6.70
N THR A 66 -15.33 3.33 -7.00
CA THR A 66 -15.57 2.26 -6.03
C THR A 66 -14.31 1.42 -5.85
N LEU A 67 -13.92 1.24 -4.59
CA LEU A 67 -12.87 0.30 -4.19
C LEU A 67 -13.52 -1.02 -3.76
N GLY A 68 -13.07 -2.13 -4.34
CA GLY A 68 -13.64 -3.44 -4.04
C GLY A 68 -12.64 -4.58 -4.20
N PRO A 69 -13.10 -5.83 -4.03
CA PRO A 69 -12.24 -7.02 -4.12
C PRO A 69 -11.68 -7.25 -5.52
N ASN A 70 -12.35 -6.75 -6.56
CA ASN A 70 -11.95 -6.89 -7.96
C ASN A 70 -11.08 -5.72 -8.46
N GLY A 71 -10.66 -4.83 -7.56
CA GLY A 71 -9.89 -3.63 -7.89
C GLY A 71 -10.70 -2.34 -7.77
N VAL A 72 -10.48 -1.42 -8.70
CA VAL A 72 -11.06 -0.08 -8.72
C VAL A 72 -11.98 0.07 -9.92
N SER A 73 -13.19 0.58 -9.68
CA SER A 73 -14.12 0.93 -10.74
C SER A 73 -14.49 2.41 -10.73
N ILE A 74 -14.64 2.99 -11.92
CA ILE A 74 -15.10 4.36 -12.15
C ILE A 74 -16.24 4.26 -13.16
N ASN A 75 -17.37 4.93 -12.87
CA ASN A 75 -18.56 4.89 -13.74
C ASN A 75 -19.01 3.47 -14.12
N GLY A 76 -18.84 2.49 -13.22
CA GLY A 76 -19.20 1.08 -13.43
C GLY A 76 -18.18 0.24 -14.22
N GLY A 77 -17.13 0.84 -14.79
CA GLY A 77 -16.04 0.13 -15.47
C GLY A 77 -14.84 -0.10 -14.56
N ILE A 78 -14.20 -1.27 -14.62
CA ILE A 78 -12.93 -1.53 -13.92
C ILE A 78 -11.82 -0.74 -14.62
N VAL A 79 -11.15 0.13 -13.88
CA VAL A 79 -10.03 0.96 -14.37
C VAL A 79 -8.67 0.41 -13.94
N ASP A 80 -8.65 -0.31 -12.82
CA ASP A 80 -7.47 -1.01 -12.32
C ASP A 80 -7.93 -2.27 -11.61
N THR A 81 -7.25 -3.39 -11.82
CA THR A 81 -7.53 -4.64 -11.09
C THR A 81 -6.86 -4.66 -9.72
N GLU A 82 -5.93 -3.74 -9.47
CA GLU A 82 -5.18 -3.67 -8.23
C GLU A 82 -5.18 -2.24 -7.66
N PHE A 83 -5.15 -2.14 -6.34
CA PHE A 83 -4.84 -0.89 -5.64
C PHE A 83 -4.05 -1.19 -4.39
N SER A 84 -3.30 -0.23 -3.89
CA SER A 84 -2.56 -0.34 -2.62
C SER A 84 -3.20 0.51 -1.54
N PHE A 85 -3.07 0.04 -0.30
CA PHE A 85 -3.48 0.77 0.90
C PHE A 85 -2.51 0.45 2.02
N ASP A 86 -1.97 1.48 2.67
CA ASP A 86 -0.97 1.36 3.75
C ASP A 86 -1.44 1.96 5.08
N GLY A 87 -2.72 2.31 5.19
CA GLY A 87 -3.29 3.02 6.35
C GLY A 87 -3.28 4.54 6.23
N GLN A 88 -2.48 5.11 5.33
CA GLN A 88 -2.38 6.56 5.11
C GLN A 88 -2.76 6.95 3.69
N PHE A 89 -2.39 6.12 2.71
CA PHE A 89 -2.57 6.39 1.30
C PHE A 89 -3.31 5.26 0.60
N VAL A 90 -4.25 5.63 -0.27
CA VAL A 90 -4.80 4.75 -1.29
C VAL A 90 -4.17 5.15 -2.63
N GLU A 91 -3.68 4.16 -3.37
CA GLU A 91 -3.08 4.40 -4.69
C GLU A 91 -3.52 3.35 -5.71
N TYR A 92 -3.91 3.83 -6.90
CA TYR A 92 -4.23 3.00 -8.06
C TYR A 92 -3.91 3.76 -9.36
N ARG A 93 -3.89 3.05 -10.49
CA ARG A 93 -3.60 3.61 -11.81
C ARG A 93 -4.88 3.83 -12.62
N VAL A 94 -4.92 4.89 -13.41
CA VAL A 94 -5.93 5.12 -14.44
C VAL A 94 -5.20 5.49 -15.73
N GLY A 95 -5.20 4.58 -16.71
CA GLY A 95 -4.37 4.72 -17.91
C GLY A 95 -2.88 4.80 -17.53
N ASP A 96 -2.22 5.90 -17.89
CA ASP A 96 -0.80 6.13 -17.56
C ASP A 96 -0.61 6.94 -16.26
N SER A 97 -1.69 7.37 -15.62
CA SER A 97 -1.64 8.25 -14.45
C SER A 97 -1.84 7.48 -13.15
N VAL A 98 -1.05 7.81 -12.13
CA VAL A 98 -1.23 7.28 -10.77
C VAL A 98 -2.07 8.25 -9.96
N ARG A 99 -3.16 7.76 -9.39
CA ARG A 99 -3.99 8.50 -8.45
C ARG A 99 -3.63 8.11 -7.04
N ARG A 100 -3.17 9.09 -6.26
CA ARG A 100 -2.83 8.92 -4.85
C ARG A 100 -3.74 9.77 -4.00
N TYR A 101 -4.36 9.14 -3.02
CA TYR A 101 -5.26 9.77 -2.06
C TYR A 101 -4.69 9.62 -0.66
N LYS A 102 -4.80 10.67 0.16
CA LYS A 102 -4.39 10.68 1.57
C LYS A 102 -5.62 10.59 2.47
N MET A 103 -5.65 9.64 3.39
CA MET A 103 -6.67 9.54 4.43
C MET A 103 -6.65 10.77 5.34
N LEU A 104 -7.84 11.27 5.68
CA LEU A 104 -8.02 12.45 6.53
C LEU A 104 -8.49 12.09 7.94
N ASN A 105 -8.95 10.85 8.16
CA ASN A 105 -9.45 10.39 9.45
C ASN A 105 -9.09 8.92 9.72
N GLU A 106 -9.15 8.53 10.99
CA GLU A 106 -8.86 7.16 11.45
C GLU A 106 -10.00 6.17 11.10
N SER A 107 -11.20 6.67 10.83
CA SER A 107 -12.34 5.85 10.41
C SER A 107 -12.31 5.48 8.93
N PHE A 108 -11.30 5.93 8.18
CA PHE A 108 -11.14 5.70 6.74
C PHE A 108 -12.39 6.02 5.92
N SER A 109 -13.05 7.12 6.27
CA SER A 109 -14.28 7.58 5.60
C SER A 109 -14.11 8.88 4.82
N GLU A 110 -12.95 9.53 4.96
CA GLU A 110 -12.58 10.75 4.24
C GLU A 110 -11.16 10.66 3.71
N MET A 111 -10.98 11.02 2.44
CA MET A 111 -9.65 11.10 1.82
C MET A 111 -9.54 12.28 0.86
N LYS A 112 -8.31 12.73 0.59
CA LYS A 112 -8.03 13.85 -0.32
C LYS A 112 -7.11 13.39 -1.45
N LEU A 113 -7.42 13.76 -2.69
CA LEU A 113 -6.51 13.52 -3.82
C LEU A 113 -5.26 14.39 -3.67
N VAL A 114 -4.08 13.78 -3.77
CA VAL A 114 -2.78 14.45 -3.58
C VAL A 114 -1.81 14.27 -4.76
N SER A 115 -2.14 13.45 -5.77
CA SER A 115 -1.29 13.29 -6.96
C SER A 115 -1.45 14.40 -8.01
N GLN A 116 -2.39 15.33 -7.83
CA GLN A 116 -2.61 16.48 -8.72
C GLN A 116 -2.23 17.79 -8.03
N ALA A 117 -1.58 18.70 -8.78
CA ALA A 117 -1.06 19.95 -8.22
C ALA A 117 -2.15 20.99 -7.91
N HIS A 118 -3.07 21.21 -8.87
CA HIS A 118 -4.01 22.34 -8.85
C HIS A 118 -5.43 21.98 -8.41
N TYR A 119 -5.78 20.69 -8.47
CA TYR A 119 -7.09 20.20 -8.08
C TYR A 119 -6.90 19.08 -7.07
N GLN A 120 -7.28 19.31 -5.82
CA GLN A 120 -7.08 18.36 -4.72
C GLN A 120 -8.40 18.12 -3.99
N PRO A 121 -9.38 17.52 -4.67
CA PRO A 121 -10.70 17.28 -4.10
C PRO A 121 -10.67 16.33 -2.91
N VAL A 122 -11.68 16.50 -2.05
CA VAL A 122 -11.95 15.62 -0.92
C VAL A 122 -13.06 14.65 -1.31
N PHE A 123 -12.91 13.39 -0.94
CA PHE A 123 -13.88 12.33 -1.16
C PHE A 123 -14.37 11.80 0.18
N ARG A 124 -15.67 11.49 0.23
CA ARG A 124 -16.30 10.78 1.35
C ARG A 124 -16.79 9.42 0.92
N LEU A 125 -16.64 8.46 1.83
CA LEU A 125 -17.24 7.14 1.66
C LEU A 125 -18.77 7.27 1.72
N SER A 126 -19.45 6.75 0.71
CA SER A 126 -20.90 6.79 0.57
C SER A 126 -21.57 5.99 1.69
N GLU A 127 -22.50 6.63 2.40
CA GLU A 127 -23.27 6.02 3.49
C GLU A 127 -24.13 4.83 3.03
N LYS A 128 -24.45 4.73 1.72
CA LYS A 128 -25.14 3.58 1.14
C LYS A 128 -24.37 2.27 1.33
N PHE A 129 -23.05 2.32 1.46
CA PHE A 129 -22.22 1.13 1.74
C PHE A 129 -22.27 0.73 3.22
N LYS A 130 -22.44 1.69 4.14
CA LYS A 130 -22.53 1.45 5.59
C LYS A 130 -23.79 0.66 5.99
N ASN A 131 -24.85 0.73 5.17
CA ASN A 131 -26.13 0.07 5.44
C ASN A 131 -26.24 -1.36 4.88
N ASN A 132 -25.31 -1.81 4.03
CA ASN A 132 -25.30 -3.15 3.44
C ASN A 132 -24.36 -4.16 4.16
N ILE A 133 -23.77 -3.75 5.29
CA ILE A 133 -22.91 -4.58 6.15
C ILE A 133 -23.62 -4.89 7.49
N ARG A 134 -24.96 -4.78 7.54
CA ARG A 134 -25.77 -5.18 8.69
C ARG A 134 -26.46 -6.51 8.45
#